data_AF-A0A5E5PRB5-F1
#
_entry.id   AF-A0A5E5PRB5-F1
#
_cell.length_a   1.000
_cell.length_b   1.000
_cell.length_c   1.000
_cell.angle_alpha   90.00
_cell.angle_beta   90.00
_cell.angle_gamma   90.00
#
_symmetry.space_group_name_H-M   'P 1'
#
loop_
_entity.id
_entity.type
_entity.pdbx_description
1 polymer ?
#
loop_
_entity_poly.entity_id
_entity_poly.type
_entity_poly.pdbx_seq_one_letter_code
_entity_poly.pdbx_strand_id
1 'polypeptide(L)'
;MNKKNIIVFSFVIMFFTMHPTYRLCSEKCLMQALLFAIIFSYCNLNIYKFIKGEEFDEFSESAYTLPSLSIDNSIKNKIFRLFWFSSFVIVNLIILYFSFKLSWLFN
;
A
#
# COMPACT_ATOMS: atom_id res chain seq x y z
N MET A 1 3.64 16.72 -0.41
CA MET A 1 4.28 15.54 -1.04
C MET A 1 3.44 15.14 -2.24
N ASN A 2 4.03 14.93 -3.41
CA ASN A 2 3.29 14.53 -4.61
C ASN A 2 2.86 13.05 -4.50
N LYS A 3 1.72 12.66 -5.08
CA LYS A 3 1.23 11.26 -5.15
C LYS A 3 2.30 10.32 -5.71
N LYS A 4 2.98 10.77 -6.77
CA LYS A 4 4.11 10.04 -7.38
C LYS A 4 5.24 9.78 -6.38
N ASN A 5 5.53 10.76 -5.52
CA ASN A 5 6.59 10.63 -4.52
C ASN A 5 6.21 9.59 -3.45
N ILE A 6 4.94 9.53 -3.04
CA ILE A 6 4.46 8.52 -2.08
C ILE A 6 4.66 7.13 -2.65
N ILE A 7 4.20 6.90 -3.88
CA ILE A 7 4.33 5.59 -4.55
C ILE A 7 5.80 5.20 -4.64
N VAL A 8 6.65 6.07 -5.20
CA VAL A 8 8.08 5.77 -5.41
C VAL A 8 8.78 5.56 -4.08
N PHE A 9 8.55 6.41 -3.08
CA PHE A 9 9.22 6.32 -1.79
C PHE A 9 8.79 5.08 -1.01
N SER A 10 7.48 4.79 -0.95
CA SER A 10 6.96 3.56 -0.35
C SER A 10 7.53 2.33 -1.03
N PHE A 11 7.62 2.34 -2.36
CA PHE A 11 8.15 1.22 -3.14
C PHE A 11 9.62 0.99 -2.81
N VAL A 12 10.45 2.03 -2.94
CA VAL A 12 11.90 1.97 -2.72
C VAL A 12 12.21 1.50 -1.30
N ILE A 13 11.55 2.06 -0.28
CA ILE A 13 11.77 1.65 1.10
C ILE A 13 11.44 0.18 1.29
N MET A 14 10.26 -0.25 0.85
CA MET A 14 9.81 -1.62 1.06
C MET A 14 10.70 -2.61 0.30
N PHE A 15 11.02 -2.28 -0.96
CA PHE A 15 11.86 -3.09 -1.81
C PHE A 15 13.24 -3.30 -1.17
N PHE A 16 13.92 -2.24 -0.73
CA PHE A 16 15.26 -2.39 -0.14
C PHE A 16 15.26 -2.93 1.30
N THR A 17 14.14 -2.83 2.01
CA THR A 17 13.98 -3.51 3.30
C THR A 17 14.01 -5.03 3.12
N MET A 18 13.46 -5.55 2.02
CA MET A 18 13.40 -6.99 1.75
C MET A 18 14.52 -7.49 0.84
N HIS A 19 14.91 -6.71 -0.17
CA HIS A 19 15.92 -7.08 -1.16
C HIS A 19 17.32 -6.61 -0.72
N PRO A 20 18.29 -7.51 -0.57
CA PRO A 20 19.65 -7.15 -0.17
C PRO A 20 20.34 -6.32 -1.27
N THR A 21 20.98 -5.21 -0.87
CA THR A 21 21.69 -4.31 -1.79
C THR A 21 23.07 -4.83 -2.24
N TYR A 22 23.69 -5.71 -1.45
CA TYR A 22 25.07 -6.17 -1.66
C TYR A 22 25.18 -7.70 -1.80
N ARG A 23 24.06 -8.40 -2.01
CA ARG A 23 24.04 -9.86 -2.09
C ARG A 23 23.10 -10.31 -3.20
N LEU A 24 23.51 -11.30 -3.99
CA LEU A 24 22.62 -11.96 -4.93
C LEU A 24 21.57 -12.75 -4.13
N CYS A 25 20.29 -12.40 -4.33
CA CYS A 25 19.18 -13.19 -3.82
C CYS A 25 18.62 -14.10 -4.92
N SER A 26 17.87 -15.14 -4.53
CA SER A 26 17.19 -15.99 -5.51
C SER A 26 16.06 -15.23 -6.20
N GLU A 27 15.68 -15.66 -7.40
CA GLU A 27 14.55 -15.08 -8.14
C GLU A 27 13.26 -15.01 -7.30
N LYS A 28 13.04 -16.02 -6.44
CA LYS A 28 11.91 -16.05 -5.49
C LYS A 28 11.95 -14.88 -4.51
N CYS A 29 13.12 -14.51 -3.99
CA CYS A 29 13.28 -13.38 -3.09
C CYS A 29 13.01 -12.05 -3.82
N LEU A 30 13.55 -11.89 -5.03
CA LEU A 30 13.27 -10.72 -5.87
C LEU A 30 11.78 -10.55 -6.15
N MET A 31 11.10 -11.63 -6.57
CA MET A 31 9.67 -11.61 -6.85
C MET A 31 8.83 -11.27 -5.62
N GLN A 32 9.18 -11.81 -4.44
CA GLN A 32 8.52 -11.48 -3.19
C GLN A 32 8.73 -10.01 -2.80
N ALA A 33 9.97 -9.51 -2.88
CA ALA A 33 10.28 -8.12 -2.56
C ALA A 33 9.53 -7.15 -3.48
N LEU A 34 9.47 -7.43 -4.78
CA LEU A 34 8.70 -6.65 -5.75
C LEU A 34 7.20 -6.68 -5.42
N LEU A 35 6.63 -7.85 -5.16
CA LEU A 35 5.21 -8.01 -4.84
C LEU A 35 4.83 -7.20 -3.60
N PHE A 36 5.57 -7.37 -2.50
CA PHE A 36 5.31 -6.63 -1.26
C PHE A 36 5.50 -5.12 -1.43
N ALA A 37 6.53 -4.68 -2.18
CA ALA A 37 6.75 -3.27 -2.46
C ALA A 37 5.62 -2.64 -3.28
N ILE A 38 5.08 -3.35 -4.28
CA ILE A 38 3.93 -2.89 -5.07
C ILE A 38 2.70 -2.73 -4.19
N ILE A 39 2.33 -3.78 -3.43
CA ILE A 39 1.12 -3.75 -2.61
C ILE A 39 1.24 -2.67 -1.52
N PHE A 40 2.40 -2.55 -0.87
CA PHE A 40 2.66 -1.50 0.12
C PHE A 40 2.49 -0.09 -0.45
N SER A 41 3.00 0.14 -1.65
CA SER A 41 2.90 1.43 -2.32
C SER A 41 1.47 1.77 -2.72
N TYR A 42 0.74 0.77 -3.21
CA TYR A 42 -0.69 0.90 -3.53
C TYR A 42 -1.52 1.24 -2.28
N CYS A 43 -1.32 0.52 -1.17
CA CYS A 43 -2.00 0.81 0.10
C CYS A 43 -1.70 2.24 0.58
N ASN A 44 -0.43 2.64 0.58
CA ASN A 44 -0.02 3.97 1.05
C ASN A 44 -0.59 5.11 0.18
N LEU A 45 -0.70 4.90 -1.13
CA LEU A 45 -1.35 5.86 -2.02
C LEU A 45 -2.84 6.02 -1.66
N ASN A 46 -3.56 4.92 -1.45
CA ASN A 46 -4.99 4.98 -1.14
C ASN A 46 -5.27 5.53 0.27
N ILE A 47 -4.43 5.20 1.25
CA ILE A 47 -4.44 5.84 2.58
C ILE A 47 -4.23 7.36 2.45
N TYR A 48 -3.26 7.79 1.65
CA TYR A 48 -3.02 9.21 1.44
C TYR A 48 -4.22 9.91 0.77
N LYS A 49 -4.78 9.31 -0.29
CA LYS A 49 -5.99 9.81 -0.97
C LYS A 49 -7.16 9.92 0.02
N PHE A 50 -7.37 8.93 0.89
CA PHE A 50 -8.39 8.98 1.94
C PHE A 50 -8.17 10.16 2.90
N ILE A 51 -6.96 10.33 3.44
CA ILE A 51 -6.61 11.42 4.37
C ILE A 51 -6.81 12.79 3.72
N LYS A 52 -6.56 12.91 2.41
CA LYS A 52 -6.81 14.12 1.63
C LYS A 52 -8.27 14.35 1.25
N GLY A 53 -9.16 13.42 1.61
CA GLY A 53 -10.58 13.50 1.25
C GLY A 53 -10.85 13.24 -0.23
N GLU A 54 -9.87 12.72 -0.96
CA GLU A 54 -9.97 12.44 -2.39
C GLU A 54 -10.70 11.11 -2.65
N GLU A 55 -11.03 10.86 -3.91
CA GLU A 55 -11.43 9.52 -4.36
C GLU A 55 -10.28 8.54 -4.29
N PHE A 56 -10.57 7.27 -4.02
CA PHE A 56 -9.56 6.23 -3.93
C PHE A 56 -10.14 4.87 -4.32
N ASP A 57 -9.24 3.96 -4.65
CA ASP A 57 -9.61 2.68 -5.25
C ASP A 57 -9.92 1.66 -4.14
N GLU A 58 -10.83 0.72 -4.38
CA GLU A 58 -11.05 -0.41 -3.47
C GLU A 58 -10.19 -1.64 -3.84
N PHE A 59 -9.95 -2.55 -2.88
CA PHE A 59 -9.39 -3.86 -3.21
C PHE A 59 -10.50 -4.79 -3.73
N SER A 60 -10.98 -4.56 -4.95
CA SER A 60 -11.89 -5.49 -5.61
C SER A 60 -11.48 -5.75 -7.06
N GLU A 61 -11.85 -6.92 -7.57
CA GLU A 61 -11.68 -7.27 -8.99
C GLU A 61 -12.46 -6.31 -9.91
N SER A 62 -13.52 -5.67 -9.39
CA SER A 62 -14.37 -4.77 -10.16
C SER A 62 -13.84 -3.34 -10.31
N ALA A 63 -12.67 -3.02 -9.75
CA ALA A 63 -11.99 -1.73 -9.91
C ALA A 63 -12.90 -0.50 -9.65
N TYR A 64 -13.70 -0.53 -8.58
CA TYR A 64 -14.50 0.64 -8.21
C TYR A 64 -13.66 1.70 -7.51
N THR A 65 -13.79 2.94 -7.98
CA THR A 65 -13.34 4.14 -7.28
C THR A 65 -14.41 4.60 -6.31
N LEU A 66 -14.03 4.72 -5.04
CA LEU A 66 -14.88 5.32 -4.00
C LEU A 66 -14.89 6.83 -4.17
N PRO A 67 -16.04 7.47 -4.42
CA PRO A 67 -16.12 8.89 -4.65
C PRO A 67 -15.68 9.69 -3.40
N SER A 68 -15.13 10.88 -3.64
CA SER A 68 -14.82 11.84 -2.58
C SER A 68 -16.08 12.29 -1.85
N LEU A 69 -15.93 12.77 -0.60
CA LEU A 69 -17.06 13.28 0.19
C LEU A 69 -17.65 14.58 -0.39
N SER A 70 -16.90 15.30 -1.22
CA SER A 70 -17.41 16.44 -1.99
C SER A 70 -18.34 16.02 -3.12
N ILE A 71 -18.21 14.80 -3.63
CA ILE A 71 -19.06 14.25 -4.70
C ILE A 71 -20.25 13.49 -4.09
N ASP A 72 -20.00 12.63 -3.11
CA ASP A 72 -21.02 11.84 -2.42
C ASP A 72 -20.81 11.91 -0.90
N ASN A 73 -21.67 12.66 -0.20
CA ASN A 73 -21.62 12.81 1.25
C ASN A 73 -22.61 11.88 2.00
N SER A 74 -23.13 10.85 1.34
CA SER A 74 -24.06 9.90 1.94
C SER A 74 -23.45 9.13 3.11
N ILE A 75 -24.30 8.70 4.06
CA ILE A 75 -23.88 7.85 5.19
C ILE A 75 -23.24 6.56 4.67
N LYS A 76 -23.80 6.00 3.60
CA LYS A 76 -23.27 4.82 2.93
C LYS A 76 -21.83 5.04 2.48
N ASN A 77 -21.54 6.11 1.71
CA ASN A 77 -20.19 6.39 1.24
C ASN A 77 -19.20 6.57 2.41
N LYS A 78 -19.59 7.26 3.48
CA LYS A 78 -18.74 7.43 4.68
C LYS A 78 -18.34 6.08 5.30
N ILE A 79 -19.30 5.17 5.46
CA ILE A 79 -19.05 3.84 6.02
C ILE A 79 -18.13 3.04 5.10
N PHE A 80 -18.40 3.01 3.79
CA PHE A 80 -17.56 2.29 2.83
C PHE A 80 -16.14 2.84 2.77
N ARG A 81 -15.98 4.17 2.78
CA ARG A 81 -14.67 4.80 2.79
C ARG A 81 -13.88 4.44 4.05
N LEU A 82 -14.53 4.44 5.21
CA LEU A 82 -13.89 4.07 6.48
C LEU A 82 -13.50 2.59 6.52
N PHE A 83 -14.39 1.71 6.04
CA PHE A 83 -14.13 0.28 5.93
C PHE A 83 -12.89 0.01 5.07
N TRP A 84 -12.86 0.54 3.85
CA TRP A 84 -11.74 0.33 2.94
C TRP A 84 -10.43 0.96 3.43
N PHE A 85 -10.49 2.15 4.02
CA PHE A 85 -9.34 2.75 4.71
C PHE A 85 -8.76 1.81 5.78
N SER A 86 -9.63 1.22 6.62
CA SER A 86 -9.20 0.28 7.66
C SER A 86 -8.56 -0.97 7.05
N SER A 87 -9.12 -1.50 5.97
CA SER A 87 -8.54 -2.63 5.23
C SER A 87 -7.15 -2.29 4.67
N PHE A 88 -6.93 -1.11 4.09
CA PHE A 88 -5.61 -0.68 3.63
C PHE A 88 -4.57 -0.62 4.75
N VAL A 89 -4.97 -0.11 5.92
CA VAL A 89 -4.10 -0.05 7.11
C VAL A 89 -3.73 -1.46 7.58
N ILE A 90 -4.71 -2.37 7.69
CA ILE A 90 -4.48 -3.76 8.11
C ILE A 90 -3.54 -4.47 7.14
N VAL A 91 -3.78 -4.36 5.83
CA VAL A 91 -2.91 -4.96 4.81
C VAL A 91 -1.49 -4.42 4.91
N ASN A 92 -1.32 -3.11 5.11
CA ASN A 92 0.00 -2.51 5.33
C ASN A 92 0.72 -3.07 6.56
N LEU A 93 0.02 -3.26 7.68
CA LEU A 93 0.60 -3.85 8.89
C LEU A 93 1.05 -5.30 8.66
N ILE A 94 0.25 -6.09 7.94
CA ILE A 94 0.59 -7.47 7.57
C ILE A 94 1.83 -7.50 6.67
N ILE A 95 1.88 -6.63 5.65
CA ILE A 95 3.05 -6.52 4.77
C ILE A 95 4.29 -6.17 5.59
N LEU A 96 4.22 -5.14 6.43
CA LEU A 96 5.34 -4.75 7.28
C LEU A 96 5.82 -5.92 8.14
N TYR A 97 4.91 -6.64 8.79
CA TYR A 97 5.25 -7.83 9.60
C TYR A 97 6.02 -8.88 8.78
N PHE A 98 5.55 -9.23 7.58
CA PHE A 98 6.26 -10.17 6.72
C PHE A 98 7.58 -9.63 6.21
N SER A 99 7.63 -8.35 5.86
CA SER A 99 8.84 -7.68 5.40
C SER A 99 9.91 -7.64 6.49
N PHE A 100 9.55 -7.39 7.75
CA PHE A 100 10.48 -7.49 8.88
C PHE A 100 10.99 -8.92 9.05
N LYS A 101 10.10 -9.92 9.00
CA LYS A 101 10.47 -11.33 9.18
C LYS A 101 11.37 -11.86 8.05
N LEU A 102 11.18 -11.38 6.83
CA LEU A 102 11.93 -11.78 5.64
C LEU A 102 13.09 -10.85 5.30
N SER A 103 13.25 -9.76 6.06
CA SER A 103 14.29 -8.76 5.84
C SER A 103 15.67 -9.34 6.09
N TRP A 104 16.61 -8.93 5.25
CA TRP A 104 18.04 -9.17 5.39
C TRP A 104 18.72 -8.17 6.34
N LEU A 105 18.05 -7.06 6.67
CA LEU A 105 18.56 -6.08 7.65
C LEU A 105 18.39 -6.58 9.09
N PHE A 106 17.36 -7.40 9.32
CA PHE A 106 16.97 -7.87 10.66
C PHE A 106 17.28 -9.36 10.90
N ASN A 107 17.77 -10.08 9.89
CA ASN A 107 18.26 -11.47 9.96
C ASN A 107 19.64 -11.56 9.33
#